data_AF-A0A816YMA9-F1
#
_entry.id   AF-A0A816YMA9-F1
#
_cell.length_a   1.000
_cell.length_b   1.000
_cell.length_c   1.000
_cell.angle_alpha   90.00
_cell.angle_beta   90.00
_cell.angle_gamma   90.00
#
_symmetry.space_group_name_H-M   'P 1'
#
loop_
_entity.id
_entity.type
_entity.pdbx_description
1 polymer ?
#
loop_
_entity_poly.entity_id
_entity_poly.type
_entity_poly.pdbx_seq_one_letter_code
_entity_poly.pdbx_strand_id
1 'polypeptide(L)'
;MSRMQSLKKIQQTCGYDFKNINLLEEAFTHDSNRVNDRTIPTYQRLEFLGDSVLNLIVSEHLYRSHPDFNEGQMTNKRKELTEAVKQAQIAEKLNIKDYIVFGQSVKKEQFSRYHSFIESLIGAVYIDGGLDASRSVIKRLWEINDNSNTAANTSCVIS
;
A
#
# COMPACT_ATOMS: atom_id res chain seq x y z
N MET A 1 -13.66 -6.56 -16.11
CA MET A 1 -12.45 -5.90 -16.64
C MET A 1 -11.44 -6.97 -17.00
N SER A 2 -10.68 -6.79 -18.09
CA SER A 2 -9.52 -7.66 -18.35
C SER A 2 -8.40 -7.37 -17.34
N ARG A 3 -7.49 -8.32 -17.12
CA ARG A 3 -6.34 -8.15 -16.20
C ARG A 3 -5.53 -6.89 -16.53
N MET A 4 -5.26 -6.67 -17.81
CA MET A 4 -4.54 -5.51 -18.32
C MET A 4 -5.23 -4.18 -17.96
N GLN A 5 -6.57 -4.13 -18.05
CA GLN A 5 -7.34 -2.95 -17.65
C GLN A 5 -7.26 -2.69 -16.14
N SER A 6 -7.35 -3.76 -15.32
CA SER A 6 -7.23 -3.64 -13.87
C SER A 6 -5.84 -3.12 -13.47
N LEU A 7 -4.77 -3.66 -14.06
CA LEU A 7 -3.39 -3.18 -13.81
C LEU A 7 -3.20 -1.72 -14.22
N LYS A 8 -3.71 -1.33 -15.40
CA LYS A 8 -3.65 0.06 -15.83
C LYS A 8 -4.42 0.99 -14.89
N LYS A 9 -5.58 0.57 -14.41
CA LYS A 9 -6.43 1.35 -13.50
C LYS A 9 -5.73 1.59 -12.15
N ILE A 10 -5.09 0.57 -11.56
CA ILE A 10 -4.40 0.77 -10.28
C ILE A 10 -3.21 1.72 -10.41
N GLN A 11 -2.42 1.63 -11.49
CA GLN A 11 -1.33 2.57 -11.79
C GLN A 11 -1.83 4.02 -11.88
N GLN A 12 -2.94 4.25 -12.60
CA GLN A 12 -3.56 5.57 -12.69
C GLN A 12 -4.07 6.07 -11.33
N THR A 13 -4.60 5.16 -10.51
CA THR A 13 -5.17 5.52 -9.21
C THR A 13 -4.07 5.87 -8.19
N CYS A 14 -2.99 5.08 -8.14
CA CYS A 14 -1.84 5.35 -7.26
C CYS A 14 -0.88 6.41 -7.82
N GLY A 15 -1.02 6.78 -9.10
CA GLY A 15 -0.20 7.81 -9.74
C GLY A 15 1.22 7.35 -10.08
N TYR A 16 1.42 6.05 -10.34
CA TYR A 16 2.72 5.48 -10.67
C TYR A 16 2.63 4.48 -11.83
N ASP A 17 3.40 4.74 -12.88
CA ASP A 17 3.55 3.85 -14.03
C ASP A 17 4.76 2.93 -13.82
N PHE A 18 4.51 1.63 -13.67
CA PHE A 18 5.57 0.65 -13.44
C PHE A 18 6.42 0.43 -14.70
N LYS A 19 7.75 0.40 -14.51
CA LYS A 19 8.70 -0.03 -15.54
C LYS A 19 8.67 -1.55 -15.68
N ASN A 20 8.60 -2.27 -14.55
CA ASN A 20 8.43 -3.71 -14.50
C ASN A 20 7.04 -4.08 -13.97
N ILE A 21 6.12 -4.37 -14.90
CA ILE A 21 4.74 -4.72 -14.56
C ILE A 21 4.63 -6.00 -13.71
N ASN A 22 5.63 -6.91 -13.78
CA ASN A 22 5.62 -8.14 -13.00
C ASN A 22 5.67 -7.88 -11.49
N LEU A 23 6.27 -6.75 -11.06
CA LEU A 23 6.26 -6.35 -9.64
C LEU A 23 4.85 -5.99 -9.19
N LEU A 24 4.08 -5.31 -10.04
CA LEU A 24 2.68 -5.01 -9.77
C LEU A 24 1.83 -6.29 -9.77
N GLU A 25 2.13 -7.25 -10.64
CA GLU A 25 1.45 -8.54 -10.63
C GLU A 25 1.75 -9.34 -9.36
N GLU A 26 3.01 -9.42 -8.95
CA GLU A 26 3.46 -10.04 -7.70
C GLU A 26 2.76 -9.41 -6.49
N ALA A 27 2.71 -8.08 -6.45
CA ALA A 27 2.10 -7.31 -5.38
C ALA A 27 0.62 -7.66 -5.16
N PHE A 28 -0.07 -8.11 -6.20
CA PHE A 28 -1.48 -8.49 -6.16
C PHE A 28 -1.72 -10.00 -6.31
N THR A 29 -0.69 -10.84 -6.14
CA THR A 29 -0.82 -12.29 -6.20
C THR A 29 -0.80 -12.90 -4.81
N HIS A 30 -1.94 -13.46 -4.39
CA HIS A 30 -2.12 -14.13 -3.10
C HIS A 30 -1.38 -15.48 -3.05
N ASP A 31 -0.92 -15.90 -1.87
CA ASP A 31 -0.14 -17.14 -1.69
C ASP A 31 -0.91 -18.42 -2.00
N SER A 32 -2.24 -18.38 -1.89
CA SER A 32 -3.12 -19.44 -2.39
C SER A 32 -2.98 -19.72 -3.89
N ASN A 33 -2.35 -18.85 -4.68
CA ASN A 33 -2.05 -19.10 -6.09
C ASN A 33 -0.83 -20.02 -6.29
N ARG A 34 -0.05 -20.31 -5.25
CA ARG A 34 1.18 -21.15 -5.31
C ARG A 34 0.96 -22.65 -5.12
N VAL A 35 -0.30 -23.13 -5.10
CA VAL A 35 -0.61 -24.54 -4.73
C VAL A 35 0.15 -25.56 -5.59
N ASN A 36 0.27 -25.30 -6.91
CA ASN A 36 0.91 -26.21 -7.86
C ASN A 36 2.31 -25.76 -8.30
N ASP A 37 2.72 -24.55 -7.96
CA ASP A 37 4.02 -23.98 -8.34
C ASP A 37 4.50 -22.97 -7.28
N ARG A 38 5.52 -23.37 -6.53
CA ARG A 38 6.11 -22.53 -5.48
C ARG A 38 7.01 -21.43 -6.02
N THR A 39 7.34 -21.45 -7.31
CA THR A 39 8.18 -20.44 -7.97
C THR A 39 7.39 -19.17 -8.31
N ILE A 40 6.05 -19.23 -8.31
CA ILE A 40 5.18 -18.06 -8.49
C ILE A 40 5.44 -17.05 -7.36
N PRO A 41 5.90 -15.82 -7.69
CA PRO A 41 6.09 -14.76 -6.69
C PRO A 41 4.76 -14.30 -6.11
N THR A 42 4.76 -13.92 -4.83
CA THR A 42 3.55 -13.48 -4.10
C THR A 42 3.81 -12.23 -3.28
N TYR A 43 2.71 -11.55 -2.94
CA TYR A 43 2.71 -10.26 -2.27
C TYR A 43 3.52 -10.19 -0.96
N GLN A 44 3.73 -11.32 -0.27
CA GLN A 44 4.28 -11.39 1.09
C GLN A 44 5.69 -10.80 1.25
N ARG A 45 6.59 -10.98 0.27
CA ARG A 45 7.94 -10.39 0.35
C ARG A 45 7.90 -8.89 0.14
N LEU A 46 7.04 -8.44 -0.75
CA LEU A 46 6.81 -7.02 -1.02
C LEU A 46 6.05 -6.36 0.15
N GLU A 47 5.12 -7.05 0.81
CA GLU A 47 4.43 -6.61 2.04
C GLU A 47 5.45 -6.33 3.13
N PHE A 48 6.33 -7.29 3.42
CA PHE A 48 7.39 -7.15 4.41
C PHE A 48 8.29 -5.92 4.15
N LEU A 49 8.71 -5.73 2.89
CA LEU A 49 9.53 -4.58 2.51
C LEU A 49 8.73 -3.27 2.59
N GLY A 50 7.49 -3.29 2.11
CA GLY A 50 6.62 -2.14 2.04
C GLY A 50 6.25 -1.57 3.40
N ASP A 51 6.03 -2.41 4.41
CA ASP A 51 5.84 -1.96 5.80
C ASP A 51 7.04 -1.15 6.30
N SER A 52 8.26 -1.65 6.06
CA SER A 52 9.49 -0.94 6.44
C SER A 52 9.63 0.40 5.69
N VAL A 53 9.33 0.43 4.40
CA VAL A 53 9.37 1.65 3.57
C VAL A 53 8.34 2.68 4.04
N LEU A 54 7.10 2.25 4.32
CA LEU A 54 6.05 3.10 4.84
C LEU A 54 6.45 3.71 6.18
N ASN A 55 6.91 2.87 7.11
CA ASN A 55 7.35 3.33 8.43
C ASN A 55 8.53 4.30 8.34
N LEU A 56 9.49 4.09 7.43
CA LEU A 56 10.59 5.02 7.20
C LEU A 56 10.09 6.39 6.71
N ILE A 57 9.28 6.41 5.65
CA ILE A 57 8.78 7.65 5.03
C ILE A 57 7.93 8.45 6.04
N VAL A 58 7.07 7.79 6.80
CA VAL A 58 6.25 8.44 7.83
C VAL A 58 7.11 8.93 8.99
N SER A 59 8.10 8.15 9.45
CA SER A 59 9.02 8.58 10.51
C SER A 59 9.81 9.82 10.09
N GLU A 60 10.34 9.83 8.87
CA GLU A 60 11.05 10.98 8.33
C GLU A 60 10.15 12.21 8.22
N HIS A 61 8.91 12.04 7.74
CA HIS A 61 7.96 13.13 7.67
C HIS A 61 7.69 13.73 9.06
N LEU A 62 7.41 12.91 10.06
CA LEU A 62 7.16 13.36 11.44
C LEU A 62 8.37 14.10 12.02
N TYR A 63 9.58 13.55 11.85
CA TYR A 63 10.82 14.18 12.31
C TYR A 63 11.02 15.58 11.72
N ARG A 64 10.74 15.76 10.43
CA ARG A 64 10.94 17.05 9.74
C ARG A 64 9.83 18.06 10.01
N SER A 65 8.59 17.61 10.18
CA SER A 65 7.40 18.47 10.27
C SER A 65 6.99 18.83 11.70
N HIS A 66 7.40 18.05 12.70
CA HIS A 66 7.05 18.24 14.11
C HIS A 66 8.30 18.30 14.99
N PRO A 67 9.13 19.37 14.87
CA PRO A 67 10.37 19.51 15.62
C PRO A 67 10.17 19.61 17.15
N ASP A 68 8.94 19.86 17.59
CA ASP A 68 8.50 19.92 18.98
C ASP A 68 8.12 18.55 19.56
N PHE A 69 7.97 17.51 18.74
CA PHE A 69 7.63 16.17 19.21
C PHE A 69 8.84 15.46 19.80
N ASN A 70 8.66 14.84 20.97
CA ASN A 70 9.60 13.88 21.49
C ASN A 70 9.45 12.49 20.82
N GLU A 71 10.39 11.57 21.11
CA GLU A 71 10.40 10.21 20.53
C GLU A 71 9.07 9.48 20.74
N GLY A 72 8.51 9.50 21.96
CA GLY A 72 7.26 8.82 22.26
C GLY A 72 6.07 9.38 21.49
N GLN A 73 6.00 10.71 21.33
CA GLN A 73 4.97 11.36 20.52
C GLN A 73 5.09 10.98 19.04
N MET A 74 6.31 11.00 18.47
CA MET A 74 6.55 10.56 17.10
C MET A 74 6.18 9.08 16.90
N THR A 75 6.57 8.20 17.82
CA THR A 75 6.26 6.77 17.77
C THR A 75 4.75 6.53 17.82
N ASN A 76 4.01 7.23 18.69
CA ASN A 76 2.56 7.11 18.77
C ASN A 76 1.88 7.63 17.51
N LYS A 77 2.32 8.79 16.99
CA LYS A 77 1.74 9.36 15.77
C LYS A 77 2.04 8.50 14.55
N ARG A 78 3.25 7.92 14.44
CA ARG A 78 3.57 6.96 13.38
C ARG A 78 2.62 5.78 13.41
N LYS A 79 2.39 5.17 14.57
CA LYS A 79 1.47 4.04 14.72
C LYS A 79 0.06 4.39 14.22
N GLU A 80 -0.47 5.56 14.60
CA GLU A 80 -1.77 6.05 14.13
C GLU A 80 -1.81 6.23 12.59
N LEU A 81 -0.69 6.67 12.00
CA LEU A 81 -0.61 6.91 10.56
C LEU A 81 -0.40 5.63 9.75
N THR A 82 0.26 4.60 10.30
CA THR A 82 0.61 3.35 9.60
C THR A 82 -0.21 2.14 10.05
N GLU A 83 -1.15 2.29 10.97
CA GLU A 83 -1.97 1.18 11.44
C GLU A 83 -2.80 0.51 10.34
N ALA A 84 -3.03 -0.79 10.51
CA ALA A 84 -3.78 -1.62 9.57
C ALA A 84 -5.21 -1.09 9.32
N VAL A 85 -5.84 -0.42 10.30
CA VAL A 85 -7.18 0.17 10.14
C VAL A 85 -7.17 1.24 9.06
N LYS A 86 -6.20 2.15 9.09
CA LYS A 86 -6.07 3.24 8.12
C LYS A 86 -5.77 2.70 6.72
N GLN A 87 -4.88 1.72 6.64
CA GLN A 87 -4.56 1.04 5.40
C GLN A 87 -5.75 0.23 4.84
N ALA A 88 -6.58 -0.38 5.69
CA ALA A 88 -7.78 -1.10 5.27
C ALA A 88 -8.83 -0.14 4.66
N GLN A 89 -8.99 1.07 5.20
CA GLN A 89 -9.85 2.10 4.62
C GLN A 89 -9.39 2.52 3.22
N ILE A 90 -8.08 2.68 3.03
CA ILE A 90 -7.48 2.96 1.72
C ILE A 90 -7.78 1.80 0.76
N ALA A 91 -7.51 0.56 1.20
CA ALA A 91 -7.77 -0.64 0.41
C ALA A 91 -9.24 -0.76 -0.03
N GLU A 92 -10.19 -0.44 0.86
CA GLU A 92 -11.62 -0.42 0.55
C GLU A 92 -11.96 0.63 -0.52
N LYS A 93 -11.48 1.88 -0.34
CA LYS A 93 -11.72 2.97 -1.30
C LYS A 93 -11.16 2.69 -2.68
N LEU A 94 -10.02 2.02 -2.75
CA LEU A 94 -9.41 1.59 -4.01
C LEU A 94 -10.14 0.40 -4.65
N ASN A 95 -11.07 -0.23 -3.95
CA ASN A 95 -11.65 -1.53 -4.32
C ASN A 95 -10.55 -2.57 -4.58
N ILE A 96 -9.58 -2.67 -3.66
CA ILE A 96 -8.34 -3.42 -3.89
C ILE A 96 -8.57 -4.90 -4.26
N LYS A 97 -9.67 -5.47 -3.75
CA LYS A 97 -10.17 -6.83 -4.03
C LYS A 97 -10.30 -7.17 -5.52
N ASP A 98 -10.52 -6.16 -6.36
CA ASP A 98 -10.70 -6.33 -7.80
C ASP A 98 -9.37 -6.57 -8.53
N TYR A 99 -8.24 -6.23 -7.89
CA TYR A 99 -6.90 -6.43 -8.46
C TYR A 99 -6.24 -7.73 -7.98
N ILE A 100 -6.72 -8.34 -6.89
CA ILE A 100 -6.07 -9.51 -6.30
C ILE A 100 -6.39 -10.80 -7.07
N VAL A 101 -5.33 -11.56 -7.33
CA VAL A 101 -5.39 -12.92 -7.89
C VAL A 101 -5.30 -13.92 -6.75
N PHE A 102 -6.36 -14.70 -6.57
CA PHE A 102 -6.42 -15.82 -5.63
C PHE A 102 -6.36 -17.15 -6.39
N GLY A 103 -5.77 -18.17 -5.77
CA GLY A 103 -5.92 -19.54 -6.25
C GLY A 103 -7.30 -20.12 -5.98
N GLN A 104 -7.60 -21.27 -6.59
CA GLN A 104 -8.93 -21.90 -6.58
C GLN A 104 -9.45 -22.28 -5.17
N SER A 105 -8.56 -22.38 -4.18
CA SER A 105 -8.87 -22.80 -2.81
C SER A 105 -9.39 -21.68 -1.90
N VAL A 106 -9.29 -20.41 -2.30
CA VAL A 106 -9.66 -19.26 -1.44
C VAL A 106 -10.76 -18.45 -2.08
N LYS A 107 -11.85 -18.25 -1.32
CA LYS A 107 -12.95 -17.36 -1.68
C LYS A 107 -12.59 -15.92 -1.31
N LYS A 108 -12.77 -14.99 -2.25
CA LYS A 108 -12.45 -13.55 -2.06
C LYS A 108 -13.19 -12.97 -0.84
N GLU A 109 -14.40 -13.44 -0.59
CA GLU A 109 -15.31 -12.96 0.46
C GLU A 109 -14.84 -13.33 1.87
N GLN A 110 -13.91 -14.28 2.01
CA GLN A 110 -13.37 -14.73 3.30
C GLN A 110 -12.06 -14.03 3.67
N PHE A 111 -11.48 -13.26 2.77
CA PHE A 111 -10.21 -12.58 3.00
C PHE A 111 -10.43 -11.20 3.65
N SER A 112 -9.78 -10.94 4.79
CA SER A 112 -9.94 -9.70 5.57
C SER A 112 -8.68 -8.84 5.64
N ARG A 113 -7.52 -9.35 5.21
CA ARG A 113 -6.21 -8.68 5.32
C ARG A 113 -5.87 -7.84 4.09
N TYR A 114 -6.83 -7.05 3.61
CA TYR A 114 -6.63 -6.23 2.41
C TYR A 114 -5.56 -5.14 2.57
N HIS A 115 -5.29 -4.71 3.82
CA HIS A 115 -4.21 -3.77 4.11
C HIS A 115 -2.83 -4.27 3.67
N SER A 116 -2.55 -5.58 3.77
CA SER A 116 -1.28 -6.17 3.34
C SER A 116 -0.95 -5.92 1.86
N PHE A 117 -1.97 -5.73 1.02
CA PHE A 117 -1.79 -5.40 -0.39
C PHE A 117 -1.42 -3.93 -0.62
N ILE A 118 -1.71 -3.03 0.33
CA ILE A 118 -1.22 -1.64 0.32
C ILE A 118 0.29 -1.63 0.58
N GLU A 119 0.74 -2.33 1.63
CA GLU A 119 2.16 -2.52 1.92
C GLU A 119 2.86 -3.17 0.72
N SER A 120 2.27 -4.22 0.16
CA SER A 120 2.84 -4.89 -1.00
C SER A 120 2.98 -3.97 -2.23
N LEU A 121 1.97 -3.14 -2.50
CA LEU A 121 2.05 -2.12 -3.54
C LEU A 121 3.18 -1.11 -3.27
N ILE A 122 3.32 -0.63 -2.03
CA ILE A 122 4.40 0.28 -1.64
C ILE A 122 5.77 -0.38 -1.84
N GLY A 123 5.92 -1.64 -1.45
CA GLY A 123 7.14 -2.43 -1.67
C GLY A 123 7.47 -2.60 -3.16
N ALA A 124 6.46 -2.84 -3.99
CA ALA A 124 6.63 -2.96 -5.45
C ALA A 124 7.11 -1.65 -6.07
N VAL A 125 6.50 -0.52 -5.69
CA VAL A 125 6.90 0.82 -6.13
C VAL A 125 8.33 1.12 -5.69
N TYR A 126 8.70 0.76 -4.47
CA TYR A 126 10.06 0.97 -3.97
C TYR A 126 11.11 0.24 -4.81
N ILE A 127 10.86 -1.03 -5.17
CA ILE A 127 11.79 -1.80 -6.01
C ILE A 127 11.88 -1.23 -7.43
N ASP A 128 10.78 -0.71 -7.99
CA ASP A 128 10.73 -0.22 -9.38
C ASP A 128 11.22 1.24 -9.54
N GLY A 129 10.91 2.09 -8.56
CA GLY A 129 11.04 3.54 -8.63
C GLY A 129 11.82 4.20 -7.50
N GLY A 130 12.20 3.45 -6.46
CA GLY A 130 12.94 3.95 -5.30
C GLY A 130 12.10 4.76 -4.32
N LEU A 131 12.77 5.34 -3.32
CA LEU A 131 12.14 5.97 -2.17
C LEU A 131 11.25 7.18 -2.53
N ASP A 132 11.67 7.98 -3.52
CA ASP A 132 10.91 9.17 -3.94
C ASP A 132 9.58 8.79 -4.60
N ALA A 133 9.59 7.77 -5.46
CA ALA A 133 8.37 7.22 -6.05
C ALA A 133 7.43 6.67 -4.97
N SER A 134 7.97 5.91 -4.00
CA SER A 134 7.19 5.43 -2.86
C SER A 134 6.57 6.57 -2.06
N ARG A 135 7.30 7.67 -1.83
CA ARG A 135 6.79 8.84 -1.13
C ARG A 135 5.62 9.48 -1.87
N SER A 136 5.72 9.66 -3.19
CA SER A 136 4.64 10.18 -4.02
C SER A 136 3.40 9.27 -3.99
N VAL A 137 3.58 7.96 -4.07
CA VAL A 137 2.48 6.99 -4.00
C VAL A 137 1.81 6.99 -2.63
N ILE A 138 2.58 6.95 -1.53
CA ILE A 138 2.00 6.97 -0.18
C ILE A 138 1.19 8.26 0.02
N LYS A 139 1.70 9.40 -0.43
CA LYS A 139 0.99 10.68 -0.35
C LYS A 139 -0.37 10.56 -1.05
N ARG A 140 -0.36 10.08 -2.30
CA ARG A 140 -1.57 9.90 -3.10
C ARG A 140 -2.58 8.95 -2.46
N LEU A 141 -2.10 7.83 -1.90
CA LEU A 141 -2.95 6.84 -1.23
C LEU A 141 -3.63 7.41 0.02
N TRP A 142 -2.93 8.23 0.81
CA TRP A 142 -3.51 8.88 1.99
C TRP A 142 -4.47 10.02 1.62
N GLU A 143 -4.19 10.79 0.57
CA GLU A 143 -5.13 11.79 0.03
C GLU A 143 -6.48 11.16 -0.39
N ILE A 144 -6.46 9.97 -0.98
CA ILE A 144 -7.68 9.21 -1.32
C ILE A 144 -8.47 8.88 -0.05
N ASN A 145 -7.79 8.61 1.08
CA ASN A 145 -8.46 8.38 2.34
C ASN A 145 -9.10 9.65 2.90
N ASP A 146 -8.40 10.78 2.86
CA ASP A 146 -8.85 12.01 3.53
C ASP A 146 -10.03 12.69 2.80
N ASN A 147 -10.12 12.58 1.47
CA ASN A 147 -11.16 13.22 0.66
C ASN A 147 -12.61 12.73 0.90
N SER A 148 -12.83 11.76 1.80
CA SER A 148 -14.18 11.28 2.16
C SER A 148 -14.60 11.63 3.60
N ASN A 149 -13.74 12.25 4.40
CA ASN A 149 -14.06 12.69 5.76
C ASN A 149 -14.16 14.22 5.79
N THR A 150 -15.38 14.74 5.58
CA THR A 150 -15.69 16.15 5.90
C THR A 150 -15.64 16.38 7.41
N ALA A 151 -14.49 16.85 7.90
CA ALA A 151 -14.28 17.81 8.99
C ALA A 151 -12.91 17.57 9.67
N ALA A 152 -12.03 18.57 9.55
CA ALA A 152 -10.88 18.87 10.40
C ALA A 152 -9.83 17.76 10.67
N ASN A 153 -8.57 18.08 10.31
CA ASN A 153 -7.31 17.50 10.81
C ASN A 153 -6.66 16.31 10.07
N THR A 154 -6.35 16.45 8.78
CA THR A 154 -5.17 15.71 8.22
C THR A 154 -4.53 16.37 6.99
N SER A 155 -4.19 17.67 7.02
CA SER A 155 -3.23 18.23 6.03
C SER A 155 -1.78 17.72 6.22
N CYS A 156 -1.60 16.55 6.83
CA CYS A 156 -0.46 16.24 7.69
C CYS A 156 0.04 14.80 7.51
N VAL A 157 0.17 14.31 6.28
CA VAL A 157 0.83 12.99 6.10
C VAL A 157 2.06 13.06 5.24
N ILE A 158 2.09 13.81 4.13
CA ILE A 158 3.33 13.97 3.32
C ILE A 158 3.21 15.26 2.51
N SER A 159 3.23 16.42 3.17
CA SER A 159 3.34 17.72 2.47
C SER A 159 4.77 17.95 2.02
#